data_AF-A0A150XEW5-F1
#
_entry.id   AF-A0A150XEW5-F1
#
_cell.length_a   1.000
_cell.length_b   1.000
_cell.length_c   1.000
_cell.angle_alpha   90.00
_cell.angle_beta   90.00
_cell.angle_gamma   90.00
#
_symmetry.space_group_name_H-M   'P 1'
#
loop_
_entity.id
_entity.type
_entity.pdbx_description
1 polymer ?
#
loop_
_entity_poly.entity_id
_entity_poly.type
_entity_poly.pdbx_seq_one_letter_code
_entity_poly.pdbx_strand_id
1 'polypeptide(L)'
;MSNTKLYYGEIVARISGKLYSAINITDSNIFLKENDLTNEDMICSISADAGRVFDCLEDLSGEHFVNWNHALDNYIKVLHGAISDGRTPNMADMMSMATTSIDQSRAIRLKEAIDLL
;
A
#
# COMPACT_ATOMS: atom_id res chain seq x y z
N MET A 1 -22.05 -4.33 -6.78
CA MET A 1 -21.33 -3.26 -6.05
C MET A 1 -20.35 -2.62 -7.01
N SER A 2 -20.38 -1.31 -7.19
CA SER A 2 -19.56 -0.62 -8.19
C SER A 2 -18.09 -0.93 -7.97
N ASN A 3 -17.35 -1.23 -9.04
CA ASN A 3 -15.90 -1.27 -8.99
C ASN A 3 -15.44 0.19 -8.85
N THR A 4 -15.39 0.69 -7.62
CA THR A 4 -15.10 2.10 -7.35
C THR A 4 -13.62 2.31 -7.63
N LYS A 5 -13.33 2.94 -8.78
CA LYS A 5 -11.99 3.41 -9.12
C LYS A 5 -11.44 4.19 -7.94
N LEU A 6 -10.23 3.84 -7.49
CA LEU A 6 -9.54 4.63 -6.48
C LEU A 6 -8.84 5.79 -7.18
N TYR A 7 -8.92 6.97 -6.59
CA TYR A 7 -8.17 8.12 -7.08
C TYR A 7 -6.81 8.17 -6.39
N TYR A 8 -5.75 8.52 -7.11
CA TYR A 8 -4.40 8.67 -6.55
C TYR A 8 -4.37 9.41 -5.20
N GLY A 9 -5.08 10.54 -5.08
CA GLY A 9 -5.16 11.28 -3.82
C GLY A 9 -5.78 10.50 -2.66
N GLU A 10 -6.77 9.66 -2.92
CA GLU A 10 -7.37 8.76 -1.93
C GLU A 10 -6.38 7.66 -1.51
N ILE A 11 -5.68 7.07 -2.48
CA ILE A 11 -4.67 6.04 -2.25
C ILE A 11 -3.58 6.57 -1.32
N VAL A 12 -2.99 7.71 -1.67
CA VAL A 12 -1.91 8.35 -0.89
C VAL A 12 -2.40 8.74 0.51
N ALA A 13 -3.61 9.30 0.63
CA ALA A 13 -4.17 9.69 1.93
C ALA A 13 -4.41 8.49 2.86
N ARG A 14 -4.86 7.35 2.32
CA ARG A 14 -5.06 6.12 3.10
C ARG A 14 -3.73 5.52 3.55
N ILE A 15 -2.73 5.48 2.67
CA ILE A 15 -1.39 5.01 3.00
C ILE A 15 -0.81 5.90 4.11
N SER A 16 -0.77 7.21 3.90
CA SER A 16 -0.15 8.15 4.85
C SER A 16 -0.81 8.11 6.22
N GLY A 17 -2.15 8.09 6.29
CA GLY A 17 -2.88 8.00 7.55
C GLY A 17 -2.57 6.74 8.35
N LYS A 18 -2.34 5.60 7.67
CA LYS A 18 -1.98 4.33 8.30
C LYS A 18 -0.50 4.25 8.67
N LEU A 19 0.38 4.86 7.89
CA LEU A 19 1.80 4.93 8.22
C LEU A 19 2.10 5.90 9.36
N TYR A 20 1.36 7.02 9.44
CA TYR A 20 1.49 7.98 10.53
C TYR A 20 1.19 7.36 11.90
N SER A 21 0.25 6.40 11.97
CA SER A 21 0.01 5.63 13.19
C SER A 21 1.14 4.65 13.56
N ALA A 22 2.00 4.27 12.61
CA ALA A 22 3.07 3.30 12.81
C ALA A 22 4.35 3.94 13.38
N ILE A 23 4.70 5.12 12.87
CA ILE A 23 6.01 5.73 13.08
C ILE A 23 6.09 6.55 14.38
N ASN A 24 4.96 6.95 14.96
CA ASN A 24 4.92 7.48 16.32
C ASN A 24 5.40 6.48 17.40
N ILE A 25 5.72 5.23 17.02
CA ILE A 25 6.20 4.17 17.92
C ILE A 25 7.71 3.93 17.79
N THR A 26 8.35 4.36 16.69
CA THR A 26 9.76 4.06 16.37
C THR A 26 10.62 5.32 16.34
N ASP A 27 11.02 5.79 17.53
CA ASP A 27 12.01 6.87 17.78
C ASP A 27 13.44 6.56 17.27
N SER A 28 13.62 5.46 16.53
CA SER A 28 14.90 4.80 16.30
C SER A 28 15.27 4.59 14.83
N ASN A 29 14.67 5.33 13.89
CA ASN A 29 15.14 5.30 12.50
C ASN A 29 16.45 6.08 12.35
N ILE A 30 17.56 5.36 12.55
CA ILE A 30 18.95 5.84 12.39
C ILE A 30 19.15 6.52 11.02
N PHE A 31 18.44 6.07 9.98
CA PHE A 31 18.48 6.62 8.63
C PHE A 31 17.96 8.06 8.50
N LEU A 32 17.01 8.46 9.35
CA LEU A 32 16.46 9.82 9.37
C LEU A 32 17.43 10.83 9.98
N LYS A 33 18.17 10.39 11.01
CA LYS A 33 19.19 11.22 11.68
C LYS A 33 20.38 11.54 10.77
N GLU A 34 20.67 10.70 9.78
CA GLU A 34 21.76 10.95 8.83
C GLU A 34 21.40 11.94 7.71
N ASN A 35 20.11 12.20 7.47
CA ASN A 35 19.63 13.00 6.34
C ASN A 35 18.82 14.25 6.73
N ASP A 36 18.74 14.61 8.02
CA ASP A 36 17.91 15.71 8.54
C ASP A 36 16.42 15.62 8.10
N LEU A 37 15.93 14.41 7.81
CA LEU A 37 14.55 14.18 7.39
C LEU A 37 13.67 13.92 8.62
N THR A 38 12.51 14.58 8.65
CA THR A 38 11.51 14.29 9.68
C THR A 38 10.79 12.97 9.40
N ASN A 39 10.15 12.41 10.42
CA ASN A 39 9.26 11.26 10.25
C ASN A 39 8.13 11.57 9.25
N GLU A 40 7.61 12.80 9.29
CA GLU A 40 6.61 13.33 8.38
C GLU A 40 7.10 13.32 6.92
N ASP A 41 8.33 13.81 6.67
CA ASP A 41 8.90 13.84 5.32
C ASP A 41 9.06 12.43 4.75
N MET A 42 9.50 11.48 5.58
CA MET A 42 9.62 10.08 5.20
C MET A 42 8.25 9.47 4.87
N ILE A 43 7.23 9.72 5.70
CA ILE A 43 5.86 9.25 5.45
C ILE A 43 5.35 9.82 4.14
N CYS A 44 5.54 11.12 3.90
CA CYS A 44 5.13 11.77 2.66
C CYS A 44 5.81 11.11 1.45
N SER A 45 7.13 10.91 1.50
CA SER A 45 7.88 10.30 0.39
C SER A 45 7.43 8.87 0.13
N ILE A 46 7.38 8.02 1.17
CA ILE A 46 6.98 6.62 1.02
C ILE A 46 5.54 6.51 0.53
N SER A 47 4.63 7.34 1.05
CA SER A 47 3.22 7.32 0.64
C SER A 47 3.04 7.75 -0.81
N ALA A 48 3.83 8.72 -1.28
CA ALA A 48 3.80 9.15 -2.67
C ALA A 48 4.29 8.05 -3.62
N ASP A 49 5.40 7.39 -3.29
CA ASP A 49 5.96 6.29 -4.09
C ASP A 49 5.05 5.07 -4.08
N ALA A 50 4.60 4.64 -2.90
CA ALA A 50 3.68 3.51 -2.74
C ALA A 50 2.35 3.77 -3.44
N GLY A 51 1.81 4.99 -3.30
CA GLY A 51 0.60 5.40 -3.98
C GLY A 51 0.76 5.35 -5.50
N ARG A 52 1.91 5.79 -6.01
CA ARG A 52 2.18 5.77 -7.46
C ARG A 52 2.26 4.35 -8.00
N VAL A 53 2.91 3.44 -7.28
CA VAL A 53 2.97 2.02 -7.65
C VAL A 53 1.56 1.44 -7.75
N PHE A 54 0.74 1.66 -6.72
CA PHE A 54 -0.59 1.08 -6.66
C PHE A 54 -1.51 1.66 -7.74
N ASP A 55 -1.52 2.98 -7.92
CA ASP A 55 -2.30 3.70 -8.94
C ASP A 55 -1.93 3.22 -10.36
N CYS A 56 -0.64 3.08 -10.64
CA CYS A 56 -0.17 2.55 -11.92
C CYS A 56 -0.62 1.09 -12.16
N LEU A 57 -0.62 0.24 -11.13
CA LEU A 57 -1.08 -1.14 -11.27
C LEU A 57 -2.60 -1.24 -11.46
N GLU A 58 -3.39 -0.40 -10.78
CA GLU A 58 -4.83 -0.28 -11.01
C GLU A 58 -5.12 0.13 -12.45
N ASP A 59 -4.53 1.23 -12.91
CA ASP A 59 -4.75 1.78 -14.25
C ASP A 59 -4.29 0.82 -15.35
N LEU A 60 -3.17 0.11 -15.18
CA LEU A 60 -2.65 -0.84 -16.18
C LEU A 60 -3.44 -2.16 -16.26
N SER A 61 -4.00 -2.62 -15.15
CA SER A 61 -4.67 -3.92 -15.15
C SER A 61 -5.99 -3.90 -15.92
N GLY A 62 -6.74 -2.79 -15.86
CA GLY A 62 -8.08 -2.69 -16.43
C GLY A 62 -9.06 -3.78 -15.94
N GLU A 63 -8.76 -4.45 -14.82
CA GLU A 63 -9.47 -5.68 -14.43
C GLU A 63 -10.73 -5.43 -13.59
N HIS A 64 -11.83 -6.10 -13.99
CA HIS A 64 -13.11 -6.06 -13.27
C HIS A 64 -13.19 -7.05 -12.09
N PHE A 65 -12.23 -7.97 -11.96
CA PHE A 65 -12.27 -9.06 -10.97
C PHE A 65 -11.39 -8.81 -9.73
N VAL A 66 -10.85 -7.60 -9.59
CA VAL A 66 -10.09 -7.18 -8.41
C VAL A 66 -10.99 -6.28 -7.54
N ASN A 67 -10.98 -6.49 -6.22
CA ASN A 67 -11.51 -5.51 -5.29
C ASN A 67 -10.38 -4.55 -4.88
N TRP A 68 -10.24 -3.44 -5.61
CA TRP A 68 -9.14 -2.48 -5.45
C TRP A 68 -9.04 -1.90 -4.04
N ASN A 69 -10.17 -1.67 -3.38
CA ASN A 69 -10.20 -1.20 -2.00
C ASN A 69 -9.57 -2.21 -1.04
N HIS A 70 -9.92 -3.49 -1.21
CA HIS A 70 -9.38 -4.56 -0.39
C HIS A 70 -7.91 -4.87 -0.71
N ALA A 71 -7.53 -4.82 -1.99
CA ALA A 71 -6.14 -4.93 -2.42
C ALA A 71 -5.28 -3.80 -1.80
N LEU A 72 -5.80 -2.56 -1.77
CA LEU A 72 -5.13 -1.43 -1.14
C LEU A 72 -4.97 -1.65 0.37
N ASP A 73 -5.99 -2.15 1.07
CA ASP A 73 -5.89 -2.44 2.50
C ASP A 73 -4.82 -3.49 2.82
N ASN A 74 -4.73 -4.55 2.02
CA ASN A 74 -3.68 -5.55 2.15
C ASN A 74 -2.30 -4.97 1.87
N TYR A 75 -2.19 -4.15 0.82
CA TYR A 75 -0.95 -3.50 0.46
C TYR A 75 -0.45 -2.58 1.57
N ILE A 76 -1.33 -1.73 2.13
CA ILE A 76 -1.03 -0.87 3.26
C ILE A 76 -0.57 -1.69 4.48
N LYS A 77 -1.22 -2.82 4.77
CA LYS A 77 -0.85 -3.68 5.90
C LYS A 77 0.57 -4.24 5.76
N VAL A 78 0.94 -4.71 4.56
CA VAL A 78 2.29 -5.25 4.31
C VAL A 78 3.34 -4.13 4.35
N LEU A 79 3.03 -2.97 3.75
CA LEU A 79 3.89 -1.78 3.76
C LEU A 79 4.14 -1.28 5.19
N HIS A 80 3.08 -1.18 5.99
CA HIS A 80 3.14 -0.83 7.40
C HIS A 80 4.02 -1.80 8.18
N GLY A 81 3.87 -3.11 7.95
CA GLY A 81 4.71 -4.13 8.58
C GLY A 81 6.19 -3.90 8.28
N ALA A 82 6.54 -3.71 7.00
CA ALA A 82 7.93 -3.45 6.61
C ALA A 82 8.54 -2.22 7.29
N ILE A 83 7.79 -1.12 7.35
CA ILE A 83 8.24 0.12 7.99
C ILE A 83 8.34 -0.03 9.51
N SER A 84 7.40 -0.75 10.13
CA SER A 84 7.44 -1.05 11.57
C SER A 84 8.65 -1.91 11.95
N ASP A 85 9.10 -2.78 11.04
CA ASP A 85 10.32 -3.57 11.18
C ASP A 85 11.61 -2.75 10.98
N GLY A 86 11.51 -1.44 10.73
CA GLY A 86 12.64 -0.56 10.43
C GLY A 86 13.20 -0.71 9.01
N ARG A 87 12.46 -1.34 8.09
CA ARG A 87 12.83 -1.42 6.67
C ARG A 87 12.23 -0.23 5.92
N THR A 88 13.00 0.34 5.01
CA THR A 88 12.53 1.33 4.03
C THR A 88 12.39 0.62 2.68
N PRO A 89 11.18 0.20 2.27
CA PRO A 89 10.99 -0.51 1.02
C PRO A 89 11.38 0.37 -0.15
N ASN A 90 12.11 -0.16 -1.12
CA ASN A 90 12.34 0.52 -2.38
C ASN A 90 11.16 0.29 -3.35
N MET A 91 11.22 0.93 -4.52
CA MET A 91 10.17 0.82 -5.54
C MET A 91 9.87 -0.63 -5.98
N ALA A 92 10.90 -1.48 -6.11
CA ALA A 92 10.72 -2.89 -6.50
C ALA A 92 10.05 -3.71 -5.39
N ASP A 93 10.42 -3.45 -4.13
CA ASP A 93 9.75 -4.03 -2.96
C ASP A 93 8.27 -3.63 -2.95
N MET A 94 7.98 -2.35 -3.16
CA MET A 94 6.61 -1.81 -3.22
C MET A 94 5.79 -2.46 -4.35
N MET A 95 6.39 -2.64 -5.54
CA MET A 95 5.74 -3.35 -6.65
C MET A 95 5.39 -4.79 -6.26
N SER A 96 6.33 -5.53 -5.67
CA SER A 96 6.11 -6.91 -5.23
C SER A 96 5.01 -7.04 -4.16
N MET A 97 5.00 -6.12 -3.20
CA MET A 97 3.96 -6.04 -2.17
C MET A 97 2.58 -5.74 -2.76
N ALA A 98 2.51 -4.81 -3.73
CA ALA A 98 1.25 -4.43 -4.36
C ALA A 98 0.69 -5.56 -5.23
N THR A 99 1.50 -6.21 -6.06
CA THR A 99 1.06 -7.33 -6.90
C THR A 99 0.55 -8.50 -6.06
N THR A 100 1.28 -8.86 -5.00
CA THR A 100 0.86 -9.91 -4.05
C THR A 100 -0.49 -9.56 -3.41
N SER A 101 -0.71 -8.29 -3.05
CA SER A 101 -1.96 -7.83 -2.44
C SER A 101 -3.14 -7.87 -3.40
N ILE A 102 -2.90 -7.57 -4.69
CA ILE A 102 -3.87 -7.71 -5.77
C ILE A 102 -4.24 -9.19 -5.97
N ASP A 103 -3.26 -10.08 -6.03
CA ASP A 103 -3.49 -11.52 -6.21
C ASP A 103 -4.28 -12.13 -5.04
N GLN A 104 -3.98 -11.73 -3.80
CA GLN A 104 -4.79 -12.11 -2.64
C GLN A 104 -6.23 -11.65 -2.76
N SER A 105 -6.45 -10.41 -3.23
CA SER A 105 -7.80 -9.91 -3.46
C SER A 105 -8.53 -10.70 -4.56
N ARG A 106 -7.84 -11.13 -5.62
CA ARG A 106 -8.42 -11.98 -6.67
C ARG A 106 -8.80 -13.35 -6.14
N ALA A 107 -7.92 -13.98 -5.35
CA ALA A 107 -8.15 -15.30 -4.79
C ALA A 107 -9.41 -15.35 -3.92
N ILE A 108 -9.67 -14.29 -3.14
CA ILE A 108 -10.88 -14.17 -2.32
C ILE A 108 -12.13 -14.04 -3.20
N ARG A 109 -12.11 -13.15 -4.20
CA ARG A 109 -13.22 -13.01 -5.17
C ARG A 109 -13.53 -14.32 -5.90
N LEU A 110 -12.49 -15.08 -6.26
CA LEU A 110 -12.64 -16.37 -6.90
C LEU A 110 -13.28 -17.40 -5.96
N LYS A 111 -12.83 -17.45 -4.70
CA LYS A 111 -13.42 -18.31 -3.69
C LYS A 111 -14.90 -17.99 -3.43
N GLU A 112 -15.23 -16.71 -3.27
CA GLU A 112 -16.62 -16.24 -3.12
C GLU A 112 -17.50 -16.65 -4.30
N ALA A 113 -16.96 -16.58 -5.53
CA ALA A 113 -17.69 -17.00 -6.72
C ALA A 113 -17.91 -18.52 -6.77
N ILE A 114 -16.94 -19.31 -6.31
CA ILE A 114 -17.06 -20.78 -6.22
C ILE A 114 -18.08 -21.18 -5.15
N ASP A 115 -18.06 -20.53 -3.97
CA ASP A 115 -18.96 -20.86 -2.86
C ASP A 115 -20.44 -20.55 -3.16
N LEU A 116 -20.73 -19.79 -4.23
CA LEU A 116 -22.06 -19.44 -4.71
C LEU A 116 -22.61 -20.41 -5.79
N LEU A 117 -21.81 -21.37 -6.27
CA LEU A 117 -22.18 -22.38 -7.26
C LEU A 117 -22.61 -23.70 -6.60
#